data_AF-A0A832T4R7-F1
#
_entry.id   AF-A0A832T4R7-F1
#
_cell.length_a   1.000
_cell.length_b   1.000
_cell.length_c   1.000
_cell.angle_alpha   90.00
_cell.angle_beta   90.00
_cell.angle_gamma   90.00
#
_symmetry.space_group_name_H-M   'P 1'
#
loop_
_entity.id
_entity.type
_entity.pdbx_description
1 polymer ?
#
loop_
_entity_poly.entity_id
_entity_poly.type
_entity_poly.pdbx_seq_one_letter_code
_entity_poly.pdbx_strand_id
1 'polypeptide(L)'
;MALYILTGLLAALGVAVGLLGSRLIALSLLAAAGLLHTLFNKPSAFCAKYKIGGCEAVLSSPYARPFGIPLEYLGAAWFAGVPIAYYLGIGLVWSVMAFAGVIALVAIEAKLRAFCIYCTVAHVIGLAAAFLLL
;
A
#
# COMPACT_ATOMS: atom_id res chain seq x y z
N MET A 1 16.86 2.69 -5.70
CA MET A 1 17.29 2.68 -4.28
C MET A 1 16.87 3.96 -3.55
N ALA A 2 17.16 5.15 -4.09
CA ALA A 2 16.71 6.43 -3.51
C ALA A 2 15.18 6.50 -3.27
N LEU A 3 14.36 6.04 -4.23
CA LEU A 3 12.90 6.01 -4.08
C LEU A 3 12.40 5.09 -2.94
N TYR A 4 13.05 3.95 -2.71
CA TYR A 4 12.71 3.06 -1.59
C TYR A 4 13.05 3.70 -0.23
N ILE A 5 14.20 4.39 -0.15
CA ILE A 5 14.59 5.13 1.05
C ILE A 5 13.60 6.25 1.33
N LEU A 6 13.23 7.01 0.30
CA LEU A 6 12.24 8.08 0.41
C LEU A 6 10.87 7.54 0.84
N THR A 7 10.43 6.42 0.28
CA THR A 7 9.18 5.74 0.67
C THR A 7 9.20 5.37 2.15
N GLY A 8 10.28 4.72 2.61
CA GLY A 8 10.44 4.35 4.01
C GLY A 8 10.47 5.55 4.94
N LEU A 9 11.15 6.63 4.55
CA LEU A 9 11.24 7.87 5.33
C LEU A 9 9.89 8.58 5.44
N LEU A 10 9.14 8.70 4.33
CA LEU A 10 7.79 9.26 4.34
C LEU A 10 6.83 8.44 5.22
N ALA A 11 6.88 7.11 5.11
CA ALA A 11 6.06 6.22 5.93
C ALA A 11 6.40 6.34 7.42
N ALA A 12 7.69 6.32 7.77
CA ALA A 12 8.14 6.45 9.16
C ALA A 12 7.77 7.81 9.77
N LEU A 13 7.97 8.90 9.02
CA LEU A 13 7.55 10.24 9.43
C LEU A 13 6.03 10.33 9.58
N GLY A 14 5.27 9.73 8.66
CA GLY A 14 3.81 9.68 8.74
C GLY A 14 3.34 9.02 10.03
N VAL A 15 3.88 7.86 10.38
CA VAL A 15 3.58 7.17 11.65
C VAL A 15 4.00 8.02 12.85
N ALA A 16 5.21 8.58 12.85
CA ALA A 16 5.70 9.40 13.96
C ALA A 16 4.83 10.64 14.20
N VAL A 17 4.46 11.35 13.14
CA VAL A 17 3.56 12.52 13.24
C VAL A 17 2.15 12.11 13.66
N GLY A 18 1.69 10.92 13.27
CA GLY A 18 0.43 10.35 13.73
C GLY A 18 0.43 10.12 15.25
N LEU A 19 1.54 9.61 15.80
CA LEU A 19 1.73 9.44 17.24
C LEU A 19 1.79 10.78 17.99
N LEU A 20 2.23 11.86 17.33
CA LEU A 20 2.20 13.23 17.87
C LEU A 20 0.82 13.91 17.76
N GLY A 21 -0.19 13.24 17.20
CA GLY A 21 -1.58 13.69 17.15
C GLY A 21 -1.97 14.49 15.90
N SER A 22 -1.05 14.77 14.97
CA SER A 22 -1.38 15.51 13.74
C SER A 22 -1.82 14.57 12.62
N ARG A 23 -3.10 14.16 12.68
CA ARG A 23 -3.69 13.16 11.77
C ARG A 23 -3.57 13.54 10.29
N LEU A 24 -3.88 14.78 9.93
CA LEU A 24 -3.87 15.21 8.53
C LEU A 24 -2.46 15.11 7.90
N ILE A 25 -1.44 15.58 8.61
CA ILE A 25 -0.05 15.52 8.14
C ILE A 25 0.40 14.06 8.03
N ALA A 26 0.08 13.25 9.03
CA ALA A 26 0.38 11.81 9.04
C ALA A 26 -0.24 11.09 7.84
N LEU A 27 -1.54 11.31 7.58
CA LEU A 27 -2.27 10.73 6.46
C LEU A 27 -1.71 11.19 5.11
N SER A 28 -1.31 12.46 5.00
CA SER A 28 -0.73 13.00 3.78
C SER A 28 0.64 12.37 3.47
N LEU A 29 1.47 12.17 4.50
CA LEU A 29 2.77 11.50 4.38
C LEU A 29 2.62 10.02 4.02
N LEU A 30 1.67 9.31 4.64
CA LEU A 30 1.38 7.90 4.32
C LEU A 30 0.77 7.75 2.92
N ALA A 31 -0.12 8.65 2.50
CA ALA A 31 -0.67 8.68 1.15
C ALA A 31 0.44 8.90 0.12
N ALA A 32 1.34 9.86 0.37
CA ALA A 32 2.50 10.11 -0.49
C ALA A 32 3.44 8.90 -0.55
N ALA A 33 3.73 8.25 0.59
CA ALA A 33 4.53 7.03 0.64
C ALA A 33 3.89 5.90 -0.18
N GLY A 34 2.58 5.68 -0.01
CA GLY A 34 1.82 4.66 -0.73
C GLY A 34 1.76 4.91 -2.23
N LEU A 35 1.54 6.16 -2.66
CA LEU A 35 1.59 6.55 -4.07
C LEU A 35 2.98 6.35 -4.66
N LEU A 36 4.02 6.77 -3.94
CA LEU A 36 5.41 6.60 -4.37
C LEU A 36 5.74 5.12 -4.55
N HIS A 37 5.31 4.31 -3.59
CA HIS A 37 5.54 2.86 -3.60
C HIS A 37 4.80 2.17 -4.74
N THR A 38 3.50 2.42 -4.88
CA THR A 38 2.65 1.78 -5.89
C THR A 38 3.03 2.17 -7.31
N LEU A 39 3.31 3.45 -7.57
CA LEU A 39 3.54 3.94 -8.94
C LEU A 39 5.00 3.91 -9.39
N PHE A 40 5.96 4.09 -8.47
CA PHE A 40 7.36 4.34 -8.86
C PHE A 40 8.35 3.28 -8.37
N ASN A 41 8.05 2.57 -7.28
CA ASN A 41 8.87 1.42 -6.86
C ASN A 41 8.49 0.19 -7.69
N LYS A 42 8.89 0.18 -8.97
CA LYS A 42 8.52 -0.94 -9.87
C LYS A 42 8.96 -2.29 -9.29
N PRO A 43 8.04 -3.26 -9.21
CA PRO A 43 8.33 -4.53 -8.57
C PRO A 43 9.40 -5.36 -9.29
N SER A 44 9.53 -5.24 -10.62
CA SER A 44 10.46 -6.06 -11.42
C SER A 44 11.92 -5.92 -11.00
N ALA A 45 12.35 -4.72 -10.58
CA ALA A 45 13.74 -4.48 -10.19
C ALA A 45 14.12 -5.16 -8.86
N PHE A 46 13.17 -5.35 -7.94
CA PHE A 46 13.43 -5.99 -6.65
C PHE A 46 13.11 -7.49 -6.69
N CYS A 47 12.00 -7.86 -7.33
CA CYS A 47 11.52 -9.24 -7.44
C CYS A 47 12.43 -10.09 -8.34
N ALA A 48 12.89 -9.55 -9.48
CA ALA A 48 13.81 -10.27 -10.37
C ALA A 48 15.24 -10.33 -9.83
N LYS A 49 15.68 -9.30 -9.08
CA LYS A 49 17.04 -9.20 -8.57
C LYS A 49 17.32 -10.16 -7.42
N TYR A 50 16.35 -10.34 -6.53
CA TYR A 50 16.57 -11.13 -5.32
C TYR A 50 15.94 -12.53 -5.41
N LYS A 51 14.99 -12.79 -6.32
CA LYS A 51 14.24 -14.07 -6.41
C LYS A 51 13.67 -14.54 -5.06
N ILE A 52 13.42 -13.61 -4.14
CA ILE A 52 12.94 -13.91 -2.79
C ILE A 52 11.41 -13.97 -2.82
N GLY A 53 10.86 -15.04 -2.26
CA GLY A 53 9.48 -15.07 -1.75
C GLY A 53 8.37 -15.37 -2.76
N GLY A 54 8.62 -15.39 -4.07
CA GLY A 54 7.57 -15.69 -5.05
C GLY A 54 6.75 -14.47 -5.49
N CYS A 55 7.28 -13.25 -5.29
CA CYS A 55 6.67 -12.02 -5.82
C CYS A 55 6.37 -12.11 -7.32
N GLU A 56 7.21 -12.80 -8.10
CA GLU A 56 6.99 -13.03 -9.53
C GLU A 56 5.72 -13.85 -9.79
N ALA A 57 5.44 -14.87 -8.98
CA ALA A 57 4.21 -15.66 -9.07
C ALA A 57 2.97 -14.83 -8.71
N VAL A 58 3.08 -13.93 -7.73
CA VAL A 58 1.99 -13.01 -7.35
C VAL A 58 1.71 -12.01 -8.48
N LEU A 59 2.75 -11.37 -9.02
CA LEU A 59 2.64 -10.30 -10.00
C LEU A 59 2.34 -10.79 -11.43
N SER A 60 2.66 -12.04 -11.74
CA SER A 60 2.28 -12.68 -13.02
C SER A 60 0.90 -13.35 -12.94
N SER A 61 0.30 -13.44 -11.75
CA SER A 61 -1.02 -14.06 -11.59
C SER A 61 -2.14 -13.20 -12.21
N PRO A 62 -3.28 -13.81 -12.58
CA PRO A 62 -4.47 -13.06 -13.00
C PRO A 62 -4.96 -12.07 -11.93
N TYR A 63 -4.65 -12.30 -10.66
CA TYR A 63 -5.05 -11.45 -9.55
C TYR A 63 -4.26 -10.14 -9.47
N ALA A 64 -3.12 -10.02 -10.17
CA ALA A 64 -2.40 -8.76 -10.28
C ALA A 64 -3.11 -7.75 -11.20
N ARG A 65 -4.14 -8.19 -11.94
CA ARG A 65 -4.94 -7.36 -12.84
C ARG A 65 -6.43 -7.64 -12.71
N PRO A 66 -7.05 -7.40 -11.54
CA PRO A 66 -8.49 -7.59 -11.38
C PRO A 66 -9.25 -6.72 -12.40
N PHE A 67 -10.19 -7.34 -13.12
CA PHE A 67 -10.93 -6.70 -14.21
C PHE A 67 -10.05 -6.09 -15.32
N GLY A 68 -8.82 -6.57 -15.46
CA GLY A 68 -7.84 -6.04 -16.43
C GLY A 68 -7.09 -4.79 -15.95
N ILE A 69 -7.40 -4.25 -14.76
CA ILE A 69 -6.74 -3.06 -14.21
C ILE A 69 -5.55 -3.49 -13.36
N PRO A 70 -4.32 -3.04 -13.65
CA PRO A 70 -3.16 -3.31 -12.81
C PRO A 70 -3.37 -2.88 -11.36
N LEU A 71 -3.03 -3.78 -10.44
CA LEU A 71 -3.26 -3.60 -9.00
C LEU A 71 -2.52 -2.37 -8.45
N GLU A 72 -1.38 -1.99 -9.05
CA GLU A 72 -0.67 -0.76 -8.69
C GLU A 72 -1.56 0.50 -8.84
N TYR A 73 -2.42 0.56 -9.85
CA TYR A 73 -3.31 1.70 -10.06
C TYR A 73 -4.48 1.71 -9.09
N LEU A 74 -5.00 0.53 -8.74
CA LEU A 74 -6.04 0.41 -7.72
C LEU A 74 -5.51 0.83 -6.33
N GLY A 75 -4.30 0.37 -5.98
CA GLY A 75 -3.60 0.81 -4.78
C GLY A 75 -3.35 2.31 -4.78
N ALA A 76 -2.83 2.86 -5.88
CA ALA A 76 -2.60 4.29 -6.02
C ALA A 76 -3.88 5.11 -5.88
N ALA A 77 -4.99 4.65 -6.47
CA ALA A 77 -6.30 5.31 -6.33
C ALA A 77 -6.76 5.31 -4.87
N TRP A 78 -6.60 4.21 -4.14
CA TRP A 78 -6.94 4.15 -2.73
C TRP A 78 -6.08 5.12 -1.89
N PHE A 79 -4.76 5.16 -2.12
CA PHE A 79 -3.84 6.08 -1.42
C PHE A 79 -4.13 7.55 -1.74
N ALA A 80 -4.39 7.89 -3.00
CA ALA A 80 -4.79 9.24 -3.39
C ALA A 80 -6.09 9.68 -2.72
N GLY A 81 -7.00 8.74 -2.47
CA GLY A 81 -8.25 8.99 -1.77
C GLY A 81 -8.12 9.18 -0.26
N VAL A 82 -6.99 8.82 0.38
CA VAL A 82 -6.85 8.90 1.85
C VAL A 82 -7.06 10.32 2.41
N PRO A 83 -6.40 11.38 1.89
CA PRO A 83 -6.66 12.74 2.38
C PRO A 83 -8.09 13.20 2.10
N ILE A 84 -8.64 12.80 0.94
CA ILE A 84 -10.01 13.14 0.54
C ILE A 84 -11.02 12.49 1.51
N ALA A 85 -10.82 11.21 1.84
CA ALA A 85 -11.66 10.48 2.78
C ALA A 85 -11.66 11.10 4.18
N TYR A 86 -10.50 11.60 4.62
CA TYR A 86 -10.38 12.35 5.87
C TYR A 86 -11.21 13.64 5.83
N TYR A 87 -11.07 14.46 4.79
CA TYR A 87 -11.81 15.73 4.66
C TYR A 87 -13.32 15.56 4.51
N LEU A 88 -13.76 14.51 3.82
CA LEU A 88 -15.17 14.21 3.62
C LEU A 88 -15.83 13.49 4.81
N GLY A 89 -15.07 13.14 5.85
CA GLY A 89 -15.59 12.42 7.01
C GLY A 89 -16.01 10.97 6.72
N ILE A 90 -15.52 10.38 5.62
CA ILE A 90 -15.81 9.00 5.21
C ILE A 90 -14.67 8.02 5.58
N GLY A 91 -13.86 8.38 6.58
CA GLY A 91 -12.69 7.62 7.02
C GLY A 91 -13.00 6.16 7.32
N LEU A 92 -14.10 5.89 8.06
CA LEU A 92 -14.53 4.52 8.37
C LEU A 92 -14.74 3.65 7.13
N VAL A 93 -15.45 4.16 6.12
CA VAL A 93 -15.71 3.42 4.87
C VAL A 93 -14.38 3.15 4.15
N TRP A 94 -13.52 4.17 4.08
CA TRP A 94 -12.21 4.06 3.43
C TRP A 94 -11.28 3.07 4.14
N SER A 95 -11.33 3.01 5.47
CA SER A 95 -10.60 2.05 6.29
C SER A 95 -11.12 0.63 6.10
N VAL A 96 -12.45 0.42 6.09
CA VAL A 96 -13.05 -0.90 5.83
C VAL A 96 -12.63 -1.44 4.46
N MET A 97 -12.61 -0.59 3.42
CA MET A 97 -12.09 -0.99 2.10
C MET A 97 -10.63 -1.43 2.18
N ALA A 98 -9.79 -0.73 2.95
CA ALA A 98 -8.38 -1.07 3.11
C ALA A 98 -8.23 -2.44 3.79
N PHE A 99 -8.90 -2.66 4.92
CA PHE A 99 -8.83 -3.92 5.66
C PHE A 99 -9.34 -5.08 4.80
N ALA A 100 -10.50 -4.93 4.17
CA ALA A 100 -11.07 -5.96 3.28
C ALA A 100 -10.14 -6.25 2.10
N GLY A 101 -9.59 -5.21 1.46
CA GLY A 101 -8.63 -5.34 0.36
C GLY A 101 -7.37 -6.07 0.79
N VAL A 102 -6.75 -5.68 1.90
CA VAL A 102 -5.53 -6.34 2.41
C VAL A 102 -5.81 -7.79 2.78
N ILE A 103 -6.92 -8.10 3.45
CA ILE A 103 -7.32 -9.48 3.77
C ILE A 103 -7.46 -10.31 2.49
N ALA A 104 -8.15 -9.78 1.47
CA ALA A 104 -8.33 -10.47 0.20
C ALA A 104 -6.99 -10.72 -0.51
N LEU A 105 -6.09 -9.72 -0.54
CA LEU A 105 -4.78 -9.84 -1.19
C LEU A 105 -3.87 -10.83 -0.45
N VAL A 106 -3.86 -10.81 0.88
CA VAL A 106 -3.12 -11.80 1.68
C VAL A 106 -3.69 -13.21 1.49
N ALA A 107 -5.01 -13.36 1.38
CA ALA A 107 -5.63 -14.65 1.07
C ALA A 107 -5.23 -15.17 -0.33
N ILE A 108 -5.07 -14.27 -1.31
CA ILE A 108 -4.57 -14.60 -2.64
C ILE A 108 -3.10 -15.04 -2.57
N GLU A 109 -2.25 -14.33 -1.85
CA GLU A 109 -0.85 -14.73 -1.62
C GLU A 109 -0.75 -16.13 -0.99
N ALA A 110 -1.58 -16.39 0.03
CA ALA A 110 -1.67 -17.71 0.67
C ALA A 110 -2.15 -18.80 -0.32
N LYS A 111 -3.15 -18.50 -1.16
CA LYS A 111 -3.65 -19.41 -2.21
C LYS A 111 -2.57 -19.73 -3.25
N LEU A 112 -1.77 -18.74 -3.63
CA LEU A 112 -0.66 -18.89 -4.57
C LEU A 112 0.58 -19.54 -3.93
N ARG A 113 0.59 -19.72 -2.60
CA ARG A 113 1.74 -20.17 -1.81
C ARG A 113 2.99 -19.34 -2.09
N ALA A 114 2.79 -18.05 -2.32
CA ALA A 114 3.82 -17.10 -2.70
C ALA A 114 3.63 -15.79 -1.93
N PHE A 115 4.72 -15.23 -1.44
CA PHE A 115 4.76 -14.04 -0.62
C PHE A 115 5.38 -12.87 -1.38
N CYS A 116 4.68 -11.74 -1.41
CA CYS A 116 5.18 -10.55 -2.10
C CYS A 116 5.62 -9.49 -1.09
N ILE A 117 6.94 -9.30 -0.93
CA ILE A 117 7.47 -8.26 -0.04
C ILE A 117 7.03 -6.87 -0.48
N TYR A 118 6.88 -6.65 -1.79
CA TYR A 118 6.39 -5.41 -2.35
C TYR A 118 4.93 -5.13 -1.94
N CYS A 119 4.05 -6.12 -2.05
CA CYS A 119 2.66 -6.01 -1.60
C CYS A 119 2.60 -5.82 -0.08
N THR A 120 3.45 -6.52 0.67
CA THR A 120 3.51 -6.39 2.14
C THR A 120 3.82 -4.95 2.56
N VAL A 121 4.80 -4.29 1.93
CA VAL A 121 5.08 -2.87 2.21
C VAL A 121 3.86 -1.99 1.93
N ALA A 122 3.16 -2.22 0.81
CA ALA A 122 1.93 -1.50 0.50
C ALA A 122 0.83 -1.76 1.54
N HIS A 123 0.66 -3.01 1.99
CA HIS A 123 -0.30 -3.40 3.03
C HIS A 123 0.00 -2.68 4.34
N VAL A 124 1.26 -2.65 4.78
CA VAL A 124 1.64 -1.98 6.04
C VAL A 124 1.35 -0.48 5.99
N ILE A 125 1.72 0.20 4.90
CA ILE A 125 1.43 1.63 4.73
C ILE A 125 -0.09 1.88 4.69
N GLY A 126 -0.82 1.04 3.95
CA GLY A 126 -2.28 1.13 3.82
C GLY A 126 -3.00 0.90 5.15
N LEU A 127 -2.61 -0.11 5.93
CA LEU A 127 -3.17 -0.40 7.25
C LEU A 127 -2.86 0.71 8.26
N ALA A 128 -1.66 1.29 8.22
CA ALA A 128 -1.32 2.44 9.06
C ALA A 128 -2.21 3.65 8.74
N ALA A 129 -2.42 3.95 7.46
CA ALA A 129 -3.31 5.03 7.04
C ALA A 129 -4.78 4.75 7.42
N ALA A 130 -5.24 3.51 7.21
CA ALA A 130 -6.59 3.09 7.58
C ALA A 130 -6.83 3.18 9.09
N PHE A 131 -5.84 2.85 9.92
CA PHE A 131 -5.95 2.99 11.36
C PHE A 131 -6.05 4.47 11.79
N LEU A 132 -5.29 5.37 11.15
CA LEU A 132 -5.35 6.81 11.43
C LEU A 132 -6.62 7.51 10.91
N LEU A 133 -7.35 6.87 9.99
CA LEU A 133 -8.66 7.33 9.49
C LEU A 133 -9.82 6.99 10.43
N LEU A 134 -9.60 6.14 11.45
CA LEU A 134 -10.57 5.81 12.51
C LEU A 134 -10.53 6.83 13.65
#